data_AF-A0A9R1LQK9-F1
#
_entry.id   AF-A0A9R1LQK9-F1
#
_cell.length_a   1.000
_cell.length_b   1.000
_cell.length_c   1.000
_cell.angle_alpha   90.00
_cell.angle_beta   90.00
_cell.angle_gamma   90.00
#
_symmetry.space_group_name_H-M   'P 1'
#
loop_
_entity.id
_entity.type
_entity.pdbx_description
1 polymer ?
#
loop_
_entity_poly.entity_id
_entity_poly.type
_entity_poly.pdbx_seq_one_letter_code
_entity_poly.pdbx_strand_id
1 'polypeptide(L)'
;MAKMFEDFVRADNRFEVVVPRNFALVCFRIKPSGAMTEEDADEANRVLMENLNKTGKAYLAHTVVGDKFVLRFAVGSSLQEERHVTSAWDLIKKTTSGIMD
;
A
#
# COMPACT_ATOMS: atom_id res chain seq x y z
N MET A 1 -9.73 1.03 12.57
CA MET A 1 -9.47 0.66 11.15
C MET A 1 -8.09 1.10 10.65
N ALA A 2 -7.71 2.38 10.61
CA ALA A 2 -6.40 2.78 10.05
C ALA A 2 -5.18 2.17 10.79
N LYS A 3 -5.23 2.11 12.13
CA LYS A 3 -4.22 1.38 12.92
C LYS A 3 -4.14 -0.11 12.57
N MET A 4 -5.28 -0.77 12.38
CA MET A 4 -5.32 -2.19 11.97
C MET A 4 -4.65 -2.39 10.60
N PHE A 5 -4.94 -1.51 9.63
CA PHE A 5 -4.25 -1.54 8.33
C PHE A 5 -2.74 -1.32 8.47
N GLU A 6 -2.32 -0.37 9.31
CA GLU A 6 -0.90 -0.14 9.61
C GLU A 6 -0.23 -1.40 10.20
N ASP A 7 -0.89 -2.07 11.15
CA ASP A 7 -0.38 -3.29 11.77
C ASP A 7 -0.27 -4.44 10.74
N PHE A 8 -1.20 -4.53 9.79
CA PHE A 8 -1.09 -5.46 8.65
C PHE A 8 0.11 -5.18 7.75
N VAL A 9 0.32 -3.91 7.38
CA VAL A 9 1.48 -3.49 6.56
C VAL A 9 2.79 -3.83 7.27
N ARG A 10 2.88 -3.55 8.58
CA ARG A 10 4.09 -3.84 9.37
C ARG A 10 4.37 -5.33 9.53
N ALA A 11 3.34 -6.18 9.48
CA ALA A 11 3.48 -7.62 9.60
C ALA A 11 4.00 -8.31 8.31
N ASP A 12 3.88 -7.67 7.15
CA ASP A 12 4.37 -8.19 5.87
C ASP A 12 5.73 -7.59 5.53
N ASN A 13 6.76 -8.45 5.45
CA ASN A 13 8.15 -8.01 5.30
C ASN A 13 8.46 -7.34 3.95
N ARG A 14 7.58 -7.45 2.95
CA ARG A 14 7.73 -6.81 1.64
C ARG A 14 7.43 -5.31 1.68
N PHE A 15 6.72 -4.85 2.71
CA PHE A 15 6.26 -3.47 2.81
C PHE A 15 6.95 -2.72 3.95
N GLU A 16 6.83 -1.40 3.90
CA GLU A 16 7.16 -0.52 5.00
C GLU A 16 6.11 0.59 5.16
N VAL A 17 5.92 1.04 6.40
CA VAL A 17 5.16 2.26 6.71
C VAL A 17 6.16 3.41 6.74
N VAL A 18 6.02 4.34 5.79
CA VAL A 18 7.06 5.33 5.47
C VAL A 18 7.19 6.44 6.53
N VAL A 19 6.08 6.79 7.17
CA VAL A 19 6.03 7.83 8.22
C VAL A 19 5.09 7.42 9.36
N PRO A 20 5.30 7.94 10.59
CA PRO A 20 4.38 7.68 11.71
C PRO A 20 2.93 8.09 11.38
N ARG A 21 1.97 7.20 11.65
CA ARG A 21 0.55 7.46 11.44
C ARG A 21 -0.03 8.27 12.60
N ASN A 22 -0.38 9.52 12.34
CA ASN A 22 -1.06 10.37 13.35
C ASN A 22 -2.59 10.19 13.36
N PHE A 23 -3.21 10.05 12.19
CA PHE A 23 -4.68 9.97 12.04
C PHE A 23 -5.10 8.77 11.19
N ALA A 24 -6.09 8.92 10.30
CA ALA A 24 -6.68 7.84 9.52
C ALA A 24 -5.98 7.56 8.17
N LEU A 25 -4.86 8.24 7.89
CA LEU A 25 -4.06 8.04 6.68
C LEU A 25 -2.81 7.22 6.99
N VAL A 26 -2.62 6.11 6.27
CA VAL A 26 -1.39 5.32 6.30
C VAL A 26 -0.63 5.52 5.00
N CYS A 27 0.64 5.91 5.11
CA CYS A 27 1.57 6.03 3.99
C CYS A 27 2.48 4.80 3.98
N PHE A 28 2.41 4.01 2.93
CA PHE A 28 3.13 2.74 2.83
C PHE A 28 3.68 2.52 1.42
N ARG A 29 4.68 1.65 1.30
CA ARG A 29 5.23 1.23 0.01
C ARG A 29 5.74 -0.20 0.07
N ILE A 30 5.85 -0.85 -1.09
CA ILE A 30 6.79 -1.97 -1.28
C ILE A 30 8.19 -1.39 -1.12
N LYS A 31 9.01 -2.01 -0.27
CA LYS A 31 10.39 -1.58 -0.03
C LYS A 31 11.36 -2.33 -0.94
N PRO A 32 12.52 -1.75 -1.29
CA PRO A 32 13.59 -2.47 -1.97
C PRO A 32 13.96 -3.77 -1.25
N SER A 33 14.14 -4.86 -2.00
CA SER A 33 14.54 -6.15 -1.44
C SER A 33 15.33 -6.97 -2.46
N GLY A 34 16.27 -7.79 -1.99
CA GLY A 34 17.14 -8.59 -2.87
C GLY A 34 17.96 -7.72 -3.81
N ALA A 35 17.82 -7.95 -5.13
CA ALA A 35 18.50 -7.18 -6.18
C ALA A 35 17.74 -5.91 -6.60
N MET A 36 16.56 -5.64 -6.04
CA MET A 36 15.72 -4.51 -6.41
C MET A 36 16.33 -3.19 -5.92
N THR A 37 16.49 -2.23 -6.82
CA THR A 37 16.90 -0.86 -6.50
C THR A 37 15.73 -0.04 -5.93
N GLU A 38 16.00 1.20 -5.48
CA GLU A 38 14.92 2.14 -5.12
C GLU A 38 14.06 2.54 -6.33
N GLU A 39 14.66 2.66 -7.52
CA GLU A 39 13.93 2.95 -8.76
C GLU A 39 12.99 1.80 -9.15
N ASP A 40 13.47 0.56 -9.04
CA ASP A 40 12.64 -0.62 -9.25
C ASP A 40 11.50 -0.69 -8.22
N ALA A 41 11.78 -0.34 -6.97
CA ALA A 41 10.76 -0.27 -5.93
C ALA A 41 9.73 0.83 -6.24
N ASP A 42 10.14 1.99 -6.74
CA ASP A 42 9.23 3.06 -7.16
C ASP A 42 8.32 2.61 -8.32
N GLU A 43 8.87 1.93 -9.32
CA GLU A 43 8.09 1.35 -10.42
C GLU A 43 7.14 0.25 -9.93
N ALA A 44 7.58 -0.66 -9.07
CA ALA A 44 6.73 -1.69 -8.50
C ALA A 44 5.53 -1.09 -7.73
N ASN A 45 5.74 0.01 -7.00
CA ASN A 45 4.64 0.69 -6.31
C ASN A 45 3.68 1.40 -7.28
N ARG A 46 4.18 1.96 -8.38
CA ARG A 46 3.36 2.55 -9.45
C ARG A 46 2.48 1.48 -10.12
N VAL A 47 3.08 0.36 -10.52
CA VAL A 47 2.38 -0.79 -11.11
C VAL A 47 1.35 -1.37 -10.14
N LEU A 48 1.70 -1.52 -8.86
CA LEU A 48 0.77 -1.96 -7.82
C LEU A 48 -0.46 -1.05 -7.76
N MET A 49 -0.26 0.26 -7.67
CA MET A 49 -1.36 1.24 -7.61
C MET A 49 -2.27 1.13 -8.84
N GLU A 50 -1.69 1.10 -10.04
CA GLU A 50 -2.46 0.99 -11.27
C GLU A 50 -3.25 -0.31 -11.35
N ASN A 51 -2.65 -1.44 -11.00
CA ASN A 51 -3.30 -2.74 -11.04
C ASN A 51 -4.45 -2.81 -10.01
N LEU A 52 -4.26 -2.25 -8.81
CA LEU A 52 -5.33 -2.13 -7.82
C LEU A 52 -6.49 -1.29 -8.34
N ASN A 53 -6.19 -0.11 -8.91
CA ASN A 53 -7.21 0.79 -9.46
C ASN A 53 -7.96 0.17 -10.65
N LYS A 54 -7.27 -0.56 -11.53
CA LYS A 54 -7.86 -1.29 -12.68
C LYS A 54 -8.88 -2.35 -12.24
N THR A 55 -8.79 -2.88 -11.02
CA THR A 55 -9.78 -3.87 -10.54
C THR A 55 -11.16 -3.28 -10.28
N GLY A 56 -11.27 -1.97 -10.09
CA GLY A 56 -12.50 -1.29 -9.64
C GLY A 56 -12.89 -1.60 -8.18
N LYS A 57 -12.11 -2.41 -7.44
CA LYS A 57 -12.40 -2.80 -6.05
C LYS A 57 -11.71 -1.90 -5.02
N ALA A 58 -10.70 -1.15 -5.44
CA ALA A 58 -9.99 -0.17 -4.63
C ALA A 58 -9.66 1.05 -5.49
N TYR A 59 -9.52 2.20 -4.82
CA TYR A 59 -8.95 3.39 -5.45
C TYR A 59 -7.89 3.97 -4.50
N LEU A 60 -6.64 3.96 -4.96
CA LEU A 60 -5.49 4.51 -4.26
C LEU A 60 -4.83 5.57 -5.12
N ALA A 61 -4.32 6.61 -4.46
CA ALA A 61 -3.45 7.60 -5.05
C ALA A 61 -2.08 7.56 -4.36
N HIS A 62 -1.08 8.11 -5.03
CA HIS A 62 0.28 8.18 -4.52
C HIS A 62 0.64 9.58 -4.01
N THR A 63 1.81 9.67 -3.41
CA THR A 63 2.54 10.90 -3.09
C THR A 63 4.03 10.62 -3.14
N VAL A 64 4.86 11.65 -2.97
CA VAL A 64 6.31 11.53 -2.88
C VAL A 64 6.76 11.95 -1.49
N VAL A 65 7.54 11.10 -0.81
CA VAL A 65 8.10 11.39 0.51
C VAL A 65 9.59 11.09 0.49
N GLY A 66 10.44 12.10 0.64
CA GLY A 66 11.90 11.92 0.58
C GLY A 66 12.35 11.26 -0.73
N ASP A 67 11.83 11.76 -1.85
CA ASP A 67 12.11 11.28 -3.22
C ASP A 67 11.69 9.84 -3.51
N LYS A 68 10.82 9.27 -2.68
CA LYS A 68 10.27 7.91 -2.83
C LYS A 68 8.83 7.93 -3.27
N PHE A 69 8.44 7.03 -4.18
CA PHE A 69 7.03 6.82 -4.55
C PHE A 69 6.27 6.08 -3.45
N VAL A 70 5.24 6.71 -2.88
CA VAL A 70 4.52 6.21 -1.70
C VAL A 70 3.02 6.15 -1.93
N LEU A 71 2.39 5.04 -1.54
CA LEU A 71 0.94 4.85 -1.61
C LEU A 71 0.25 5.41 -0.37
N ARG A 72 -0.92 6.04 -0.59
CA ARG A 72 -1.75 6.62 0.46
C ARG A 72 -3.02 5.80 0.66
N PHE A 73 -3.15 5.18 1.83
CA PHE A 73 -4.38 4.49 2.25
C PHE A 73 -5.17 5.37 3.23
N ALA A 74 -6.10 6.16 2.71
CA ALA A 74 -6.94 7.07 3.49
C ALA A 74 -8.23 6.35 3.93
N VAL A 75 -8.31 5.98 5.20
CA VAL A 75 -9.49 5.33 5.79
C VAL A 75 -10.51 6.37 6.20
N GLY A 76 -11.80 6.11 5.99
CA GLY A 76 -12.88 6.94 6.55
C GLY A 76 -14.04 7.27 5.62
N SER A 77 -14.19 6.60 4.47
CA SER A 77 -15.42 6.74 3.68
C SER A 77 -16.63 6.27 4.51
N SER A 78 -17.76 6.99 4.46
CA SER A 78 -18.89 6.79 5.38
C SER A 78 -19.50 5.38 5.35
N LEU A 79 -19.42 4.69 4.22
CA LEU A 79 -19.90 3.31 4.06
C LEU A 79 -18.78 2.26 4.21
N GLN A 80 -17.56 2.70 4.54
CA GLN A 80 -16.43 1.81 4.74
C GLN A 80 -16.49 1.16 6.12
N GLU A 81 -16.51 -0.17 6.12
CA GLU A 81 -16.43 -0.99 7.33
C GLU A 81 -15.08 -1.71 7.39
N GLU A 82 -14.78 -2.32 8.54
CA GLU A 82 -13.52 -3.02 8.77
C GLU A 82 -13.25 -4.12 7.74
N ARG A 83 -14.30 -4.88 7.36
CA ARG A 83 -14.23 -5.91 6.31
C ARG A 83 -13.71 -5.39 4.97
N HIS A 84 -13.98 -4.12 4.63
CA HIS A 84 -13.50 -3.51 3.39
C HIS A 84 -12.00 -3.20 3.47
N VAL A 85 -11.51 -2.80 4.64
CA VAL A 85 -10.08 -2.56 4.88
C VAL A 85 -9.30 -3.88 4.83
N THR A 86 -9.82 -4.93 5.46
CA THR A 86 -9.22 -6.27 5.39
C THR A 86 -9.20 -6.80 3.95
N SER A 87 -10.32 -6.69 3.22
CA SER A 87 -10.38 -7.13 1.81
C SER A 87 -9.44 -6.33 0.90
N ALA A 88 -9.28 -5.02 1.14
CA ALA A 88 -8.33 -4.20 0.40
C ALA A 88 -6.88 -4.64 0.66
N TRP A 89 -6.55 -4.98 1.90
CA TRP A 89 -5.23 -5.52 2.25
C TRP A 89 -4.96 -6.89 1.59
N ASP A 90 -5.94 -7.78 1.58
CA ASP A 90 -5.81 -9.07 0.88
C ASP A 90 -5.60 -8.89 -0.62
N LEU A 91 -6.29 -7.91 -1.23
CA LEU A 91 -6.08 -7.54 -2.62
C LEU A 91 -4.66 -6.98 -2.85
N ILE A 92 -4.17 -6.11 -1.97
CA ILE A 92 -2.80 -5.57 -2.03
C ILE A 92 -1.76 -6.70 -2.00
N LYS A 93 -1.87 -7.63 -1.05
CA LYS A 93 -0.94 -8.78 -0.95
C LYS A 93 -0.99 -9.66 -2.20
N LYS A 94 -2.19 -9.96 -2.70
CA LYS A 94 -2.38 -10.78 -3.90
C LYS A 94 -1.77 -10.13 -5.12
N THR A 95 -2.07 -8.85 -5.37
CA THR A 95 -1.54 -8.10 -6.51
C THR A 95 -0.04 -7.94 -6.42
N THR A 96 0.52 -7.71 -5.22
CA THR A 96 1.96 -7.60 -5.01
C THR A 96 2.70 -8.90 -5.31
N SER A 97 2.12 -10.05 -4.93
CA SER A 97 2.75 -11.35 -5.22
C SER A 97 2.92 -11.56 -6.72
N GLY A 98 1.91 -11.23 -7.54
CA GLY A 98 2.02 -11.32 -9.00
C GLY A 98 2.89 -10.24 -9.69
N ILE A 99 3.43 -9.27 -8.94
CA ILE A 99 4.41 -8.29 -9.44
C ILE A 99 5.84 -8.75 -9.11
N MET A 100 6.02 -9.51 -8.03
CA MET A 100 7.33 -9.91 -7.50
C MET A 100 7.74 -11.33 -7.88
N ASP A 101 6.89 -12.08 -8.60
CA ASP A 101 7.20 -13.37 -9.23
C ASP A 101 7.94 -13.16 -10.57
#